data_AF-A0A1I8I1D4-F1
#
_entry.id   AF-A0A1I8I1D4-F1
#
_cell.length_a   1.000
_cell.length_b   1.000
_cell.length_c   1.000
_cell.angle_alpha   90.00
_cell.angle_beta   90.00
_cell.angle_gamma   90.00
#
_symmetry.space_group_name_H-M   'P 1'
#
loop_
_entity.id
_entity.type
_entity.pdbx_description
1 polymer ?
#
loop_
_entity_poly.entity_id
_entity_poly.type
_entity_poly.pdbx_seq_one_letter_code
_entity_poly.pdbx_strand_id
1 'polypeptide(L)'
;MAVSQRALLCVLSFMGFAIVYMLRVNLSVALVAMVNATGRISPASLNQSGPSDDEVCPPDSASNDTSAARAGQFSWDEQTQGLILGSFFWGYIVTQIPGGLLAERFGAKWVLGIGILWTAALTLLTPLAAHWGVAALICLRVLEGVG
;
A
#
# COMPACT_ATOMS: atom_id res chain seq x y z
N MET A 1 -30.52 31.80 0.88
CA MET A 1 -29.97 30.58 1.54
C MET A 1 -28.46 30.76 1.63
N ALA A 2 -27.97 31.47 2.65
CA ALA A 2 -26.55 31.71 2.83
C ALA A 2 -25.92 30.48 3.50
N VAL A 3 -25.36 29.57 2.70
CA VAL A 3 -24.55 28.47 3.25
C VAL A 3 -23.35 29.12 3.94
N SER A 4 -23.20 28.87 5.25
CA SER A 4 -22.09 29.41 6.03
C SER A 4 -20.77 28.94 5.43
N GLN A 5 -19.99 29.87 4.90
CA GLN A 5 -18.69 29.63 4.26
C GLN A 5 -17.72 28.85 5.18
N ARG A 6 -17.92 28.95 6.50
CA ARG A 6 -17.19 28.17 7.52
C ARG A 6 -17.61 26.70 7.56
N ALA A 7 -18.91 26.40 7.44
CA ALA A 7 -19.41 25.03 7.38
C ALA A 7 -18.92 24.32 6.11
N LEU A 8 -18.89 25.04 4.99
CA LEU A 8 -18.33 24.52 3.74
C LEU A 8 -16.84 24.18 3.89
N LEU A 9 -16.04 25.04 4.54
CA LEU A 9 -14.62 24.78 4.82
C LEU A 9 -14.41 23.58 5.75
N CYS A 10 -15.26 23.40 6.77
CA CYS A 10 -15.19 22.24 7.66
C CYS A 10 -15.52 20.94 6.91
N VAL A 11 -16.58 20.93 6.10
CA VAL A 11 -16.98 19.76 5.31
C VAL A 11 -15.91 19.42 4.27
N LEU A 12 -15.34 20.41 3.61
CA LEU A 12 -14.25 20.22 2.64
C LEU A 12 -12.99 19.65 3.30
N SER A 13 -12.61 20.17 4.47
CA SER A 13 -11.45 19.67 5.22
C SER A 13 -11.67 18.22 5.67
N PHE A 14 -12.84 17.93 6.22
CA PHE A 14 -13.20 16.58 6.65
C PHE A 14 -13.18 15.58 5.49
N MET A 15 -13.81 15.94 4.37
CA MET A 15 -13.81 15.11 3.16
C MET A 15 -12.39 14.93 2.61
N GLY A 16 -11.56 15.98 2.62
CA GLY A 16 -10.17 15.93 2.18
C GLY A 16 -9.33 14.95 2.99
N PHE A 17 -9.38 15.04 4.32
CA PHE A 17 -8.69 14.10 5.20
C PHE A 17 -9.18 12.65 5.00
N ALA A 18 -10.48 12.45 4.80
CA ALA A 18 -11.04 11.13 4.54
C ALA A 18 -10.53 10.54 3.22
N ILE A 19 -10.49 11.33 2.14
CA ILE A 19 -9.99 10.90 0.83
C ILE A 19 -8.50 10.51 0.91
N VAL A 20 -7.67 11.33 1.55
CA VAL A 20 -6.23 11.04 1.73
C VAL A 20 -6.02 9.76 2.53
N TYR A 21 -6.78 9.58 3.61
CA TYR A 21 -6.69 8.37 4.42
C TYR A 21 -7.08 7.12 3.61
N MET A 22 -8.16 7.18 2.82
CA MET A 22 -8.58 6.09 1.96
C MET A 22 -7.56 5.80 0.86
N LEU A 23 -6.95 6.82 0.26
CA LEU A 23 -5.89 6.64 -0.75
C LEU A 23 -4.71 5.85 -0.17
N ARG A 24 -4.27 6.21 1.03
CA ARG A 24 -3.17 5.53 1.73
C ARG A 24 -3.48 4.07 2.06
N VAL A 25 -4.70 3.79 2.52
CA VAL A 25 -5.15 2.42 2.81
C VAL A 25 -5.21 1.59 1.52
N ASN A 26 -5.85 2.12 0.48
CA ASN A 26 -5.97 1.43 -0.82
C ASN A 26 -4.60 1.10 -1.41
N LEU A 27 -3.65 2.03 -1.32
CA LEU A 27 -2.30 1.82 -1.83
C LEU A 27 -1.53 0.76 -1.05
N SER A 28 -1.75 0.64 0.26
CA SER A 28 -1.14 -0.39 1.10
C SER A 28 -1.68 -1.78 0.75
N VAL A 29 -3.00 -1.89 0.56
CA VAL A 29 -3.66 -3.14 0.13
C VAL A 29 -3.23 -3.53 -1.28
N ALA A 30 -3.15 -2.56 -2.20
CA ALA A 30 -2.72 -2.79 -3.57
C ALA A 30 -1.28 -3.34 -3.62
N LEU A 31 -0.37 -2.82 -2.79
CA LEU A 31 1.01 -3.31 -2.74
C LEU A 31 1.09 -4.77 -2.28
N VAL A 32 0.29 -5.14 -1.27
CA VAL A 32 0.19 -6.53 -0.82
C VAL A 32 -0.40 -7.42 -1.91
N ALA A 33 -1.38 -6.92 -2.68
CA ALA A 33 -1.97 -7.66 -3.80
C ALA A 33 -1.04 -7.79 -5.03
N MET A 34 -0.06 -6.90 -5.19
CA MET A 34 0.92 -6.94 -6.30
C MET A 34 2.09 -7.91 -6.07
N VAL A 35 2.26 -8.46 -4.85
CA VAL A 35 3.31 -9.46 -4.57
C VAL A 35 2.87 -10.86 -4.94
N ASN A 36 3.83 -11.70 -5.32
CA ASN A 36 3.55 -13.10 -5.54
C ASN A 36 3.23 -13.85 -4.23
N ALA A 37 1.98 -14.29 -4.06
CA ALA A 37 1.59 -15.18 -2.97
C ALA A 37 2.20 -16.59 -3.08
N THR A 38 2.87 -16.94 -4.19
CA THR A 38 3.47 -18.28 -4.38
C THR A 38 4.55 -18.61 -3.34
N GLY A 39 5.15 -17.62 -2.65
CA GLY A 39 6.06 -17.87 -1.52
C GLY A 39 5.41 -18.45 -0.26
N ARG A 40 4.06 -18.45 -0.17
CA ARG A 40 3.33 -19.06 0.95
C ARG A 40 3.09 -20.56 0.78
N ILE A 41 3.32 -21.09 -0.42
CA ILE A 41 3.31 -22.52 -0.69
C ILE A 41 4.76 -22.92 -0.96
N SER A 42 5.54 -23.05 0.10
CA SER A 42 6.77 -23.83 0.02
C SER A 42 6.38 -25.23 -0.48
N PRO A 43 6.96 -25.75 -1.58
CA PRO A 43 6.97 -27.18 -1.86
C PRO A 43 7.96 -27.84 -0.89
N ALA A 44 7.78 -27.64 0.42
CA ALA A 44 8.56 -28.26 1.48
C ALA A 44 7.85 -29.51 2.02
N SER A 45 7.00 -30.15 1.21
CA SER A 45 6.39 -31.44 1.51
C SER A 45 6.41 -32.38 0.29
N LEU A 46 7.58 -32.55 -0.32
CA LEU A 46 7.87 -33.73 -1.16
C LEU A 46 9.29 -34.22 -0.85
N ASN A 47 9.52 -34.59 0.41
CA ASN A 47 10.51 -35.60 0.76
C ASN A 47 10.17 -36.20 2.13
N GLN A 48 8.99 -36.80 2.23
CA GLN A 48 8.72 -37.79 3.28
C GLN A 48 8.66 -39.16 2.62
N SER A 49 9.83 -39.79 2.57
CA SER A 49 9.94 -41.24 2.50
C SER A 49 9.40 -41.82 3.81
N GLY A 50 8.24 -42.47 3.76
CA GLY A 50 7.67 -43.25 4.86
C GLY A 50 6.49 -44.08 4.35
N PRO A 51 6.44 -45.41 4.59
CA PRO A 51 5.42 -46.28 4.02
C PRO A 51 4.12 -46.31 4.85
N SER A 52 3.08 -46.86 4.21
CA SER A 52 1.92 -47.59 4.78
C SER A 52 0.86 -46.80 5.55
N ASP A 53 -0.30 -46.56 4.92
CA ASP A 53 -1.58 -47.29 5.14
C ASP A 53 -2.83 -46.42 4.89
N ASP A 54 -3.65 -46.88 3.94
CA ASP A 54 -5.09 -46.70 3.74
C ASP A 54 -5.81 -45.46 4.31
N GLU A 55 -6.03 -44.44 3.47
CA GLU A 55 -7.28 -43.65 3.53
C GLU A 55 -7.72 -43.29 2.10
N VAL A 56 -8.68 -44.06 1.61
CA VAL A 56 -9.37 -43.85 0.34
C VAL A 56 -10.24 -42.61 0.47
N CYS A 57 -9.88 -41.54 -0.23
CA CYS A 57 -10.81 -40.51 -0.69
C CYS A 57 -10.68 -40.42 -2.22
N PRO A 58 -11.80 -40.27 -2.94
CA PRO A 58 -11.82 -40.29 -4.41
C PRO A 58 -10.97 -39.14 -4.97
N PRO A 59 -10.49 -39.24 -6.22
CA PRO A 59 -9.84 -38.11 -6.87
C PRO A 59 -10.91 -37.04 -7.05
N ASP A 60 -10.96 -36.07 -6.13
CA ASP A 60 -11.60 -34.80 -6.41
C ASP A 60 -10.89 -34.31 -7.65
N SER A 61 -11.66 -34.32 -8.72
CA SER A 61 -11.30 -33.79 -10.01
C SER A 61 -10.52 -32.54 -9.73
N ALA A 62 -9.24 -32.53 -10.10
CA ALA A 62 -8.49 -31.32 -10.26
C ALA A 62 -9.29 -30.52 -11.29
N SER A 63 -10.27 -29.76 -10.80
CA SER A 63 -10.74 -28.57 -11.44
C SER A 63 -9.46 -27.77 -11.59
N ASN A 64 -8.92 -27.85 -12.79
CA ASN A 64 -8.05 -26.85 -13.40
C ASN A 64 -8.74 -25.47 -13.45
N ASP A 65 -9.73 -25.21 -12.59
CA ASP A 65 -9.92 -23.95 -11.92
C ASP A 65 -8.89 -23.82 -10.79
N THR A 66 -7.61 -23.98 -11.13
CA THR A 66 -6.58 -23.19 -10.46
C THR A 66 -6.97 -21.77 -10.80
N SER A 67 -7.87 -21.21 -10.00
CA SER A 67 -8.29 -19.83 -10.01
C SER A 67 -6.99 -19.09 -9.87
N ALA A 68 -6.41 -18.71 -11.03
CA ALA A 68 -5.01 -18.40 -11.20
C ALA A 68 -4.59 -17.64 -9.97
N ALA A 69 -3.93 -18.33 -9.03
CA ALA A 69 -3.64 -17.76 -7.73
C ALA A 69 -2.79 -16.57 -8.10
N ARG A 70 -3.39 -15.37 -8.05
CA ARG A 70 -2.94 -14.21 -8.85
C ARG A 70 -1.52 -13.95 -8.43
N ALA A 71 -0.59 -14.53 -9.19
CA ALA A 71 0.80 -14.50 -8.87
C ALA A 71 1.20 -13.08 -9.20
N GLY A 72 1.24 -12.22 -8.17
CA GLY A 72 1.78 -10.89 -8.31
C GLY A 72 3.11 -11.00 -9.04
N GLN A 73 3.33 -10.15 -10.04
CA GLN A 73 4.42 -10.30 -11.00
C GLN A 73 5.81 -10.17 -10.35
N PHE A 74 5.85 -9.82 -9.06
CA PHE A 74 7.05 -9.54 -8.30
C PHE A 74 7.26 -10.54 -7.15
N SER A 75 8.41 -11.21 -7.15
CA SER A 75 8.90 -12.06 -6.05
C SER A 75 9.56 -11.20 -4.96
N TRP A 76 8.79 -10.39 -4.23
CA TRP A 76 9.30 -9.68 -3.06
C TRP A 76 9.20 -10.55 -1.82
N ASP A 77 10.31 -10.65 -1.09
CA ASP A 77 10.35 -11.35 0.20
C ASP A 77 9.41 -10.66 1.21
N GLU A 78 8.82 -11.44 2.13
CA GLU A 78 7.90 -10.92 3.15
C GLU A 78 8.56 -9.83 4.02
N GLN A 79 9.87 -9.96 4.28
CA GLN A 79 10.65 -8.94 4.98
C GLN A 79 10.73 -7.63 4.19
N THR A 80 10.82 -7.71 2.86
CA THR A 80 10.86 -6.53 1.97
C THR A 80 9.51 -5.82 1.94
N GLN A 81 8.41 -6.57 1.94
CA GLN A 81 7.07 -5.97 2.02
C GLN A 81 6.85 -5.21 3.32
N GLY A 82 7.27 -5.80 4.44
CA GLY A 82 7.22 -5.15 5.75
C GLY A 82 8.08 -3.88 5.78
N LEU A 83 9.26 -3.90 5.15
CA LEU A 83 10.11 -2.72 5.01
C LEU A 83 9.48 -1.63 4.14
N ILE A 84 8.81 -1.97 3.03
CA ILE A 84 8.14 -0.98 2.19
C ILE A 84 6.97 -0.35 2.94
N LEU A 85 6.12 -1.15 3.62
CA LEU A 85 5.03 -0.63 4.46
C LEU A 85 5.57 0.23 5.61
N GLY A 86 6.68 -0.19 6.23
CA GLY A 86 7.34 0.51 7.32
C GLY A 86 7.99 1.83 6.90
N SER A 87 8.55 1.89 5.69
CA SER A 87 9.30 3.06 5.17
C SER A 87 8.44 4.33 5.11
N PHE A 88 7.14 4.20 4.90
CA PHE A 88 6.18 5.30 4.98
C PHE A 88 6.28 6.04 6.32
N PHE A 89 6.38 5.31 7.43
CA PHE A 89 6.38 5.90 8.77
C PHE A 89 7.62 6.76 9.02
N TRP A 90 8.75 6.40 8.40
CA TRP A 90 9.98 7.18 8.50
C TRP A 90 9.81 8.57 7.89
N GLY A 91 9.22 8.66 6.68
CA GLY A 91 8.90 9.94 6.04
C GLY A 91 7.91 10.78 6.83
N TYR A 92 6.89 10.12 7.41
CA TYR A 92 5.86 10.77 8.21
C TYR A 92 6.42 11.38 9.50
N ILE A 93 7.23 10.64 10.25
CA ILE A 93 7.82 11.12 11.51
C ILE A 93 8.72 12.33 11.27
N VAL A 94 9.58 12.26 10.24
CA VAL A 94 10.50 13.35 9.90
C VAL A 94 9.75 14.62 9.52
N THR A 95 8.60 14.50 8.86
CA THR A 95 7.87 15.65 8.31
C THR A 95 6.84 16.25 9.26
N GLN A 96 6.39 15.53 10.29
CA GLN A 96 5.43 16.09 11.24
C GLN A 96 5.94 17.34 11.97
N ILE A 97 7.23 17.38 12.33
CA ILE A 97 7.83 18.54 13.02
C ILE A 97 7.92 19.77 12.09
N PRO A 98 8.56 19.69 10.91
CA PRO A 98 8.64 20.82 9.99
C PRO A 98 7.29 21.18 9.35
N GLY A 99 6.40 20.21 9.14
CA GLY A 99 5.06 20.43 8.57
C GLY A 99 4.19 21.34 9.45
N GLY A 100 4.27 21.18 10.77
CA GLY A 100 3.60 22.07 11.72
C GLY A 100 4.11 23.51 11.63
N LEU A 101 5.43 23.69 11.52
CA LEU A 101 6.04 25.02 11.38
C LEU A 101 5.72 25.67 10.03
N LEU A 102 5.70 24.88 8.94
CA LEU A 102 5.31 25.36 7.61
C LEU A 102 3.84 25.81 7.58
N ALA A 103 2.95 25.12 8.30
CA ALA A 103 1.53 25.47 8.39
C ALA A 103 1.31 26.84 9.06
N GLU A 104 2.10 27.19 10.08
CA GLU A 104 2.07 28.52 10.70
C GLU A 104 2.60 29.61 9.77
N ARG A 105 3.67 29.33 9.01
CA ARG A 105 4.35 30.35 8.20
C ARG A 105 3.70 30.62 6.85
N PHE A 106 3.18 29.59 6.17
CA PHE A 106 2.60 29.69 4.83
C PHE A 106 1.08 29.59 4.79
N GLY A 107 0.46 29.34 5.95
CA GLY A 107 -0.98 29.21 6.11
C GLY A 107 -1.50 27.82 5.71
N ALA A 108 -2.39 27.28 6.53
CA ALA A 108 -2.92 25.92 6.40
C ALA A 108 -3.56 25.62 5.04
N LYS A 109 -4.16 26.60 4.35
CA LYS A 109 -4.84 26.38 3.06
C LYS A 109 -3.89 25.92 1.95
N TRP A 110 -2.67 26.47 1.89
CA TRP A 110 -1.70 26.17 0.85
C TRP A 110 -0.94 24.90 1.20
N VAL A 111 -0.59 24.73 2.47
CA VAL A 111 0.11 23.55 2.97
C VAL A 111 -0.74 22.30 2.76
N LEU A 112 -2.03 22.33 3.14
CA LEU A 112 -2.95 21.22 2.89
C LEU A 112 -3.13 20.94 1.39
N GLY A 113 -3.37 21.98 0.58
CA GLY A 113 -3.58 21.80 -0.86
C GLY A 113 -2.38 21.19 -1.59
N ILE A 114 -1.17 21.68 -1.29
CA ILE A 114 0.06 21.19 -1.91
C ILE A 114 0.40 19.77 -1.42
N GLY A 115 0.25 19.48 -0.12
CA GLY A 115 0.47 18.13 0.41
C GLY A 115 -0.45 17.09 -0.21
N ILE A 116 -1.74 17.41 -0.33
CA ILE A 116 -2.74 16.53 -0.96
C ILE A 116 -2.41 16.29 -2.43
N LEU A 117 -2.04 17.35 -3.17
CA LEU A 117 -1.68 17.24 -4.58
C LEU A 117 -0.41 16.40 -4.77
N TRP A 118 0.60 16.64 -3.92
CA TRP A 118 1.85 15.89 -3.91
C TRP A 118 1.60 14.40 -3.69
N THR A 119 0.87 14.05 -2.62
CA THR A 119 0.54 12.66 -2.29
C THR A 119 -0.29 12.00 -3.39
N ALA A 120 -1.26 12.71 -3.99
CA ALA A 120 -2.02 12.19 -5.11
C ALA A 120 -1.16 11.91 -6.36
N ALA A 121 -0.22 12.81 -6.68
CA ALA A 121 0.69 12.64 -7.81
C ALA A 121 1.63 11.43 -7.63
N LEU A 122 2.16 11.24 -6.42
CA LEU A 122 3.01 10.10 -6.09
C LEU A 122 2.23 8.77 -6.12
N THR A 123 0.98 8.77 -5.65
CA THR A 123 0.15 7.57 -5.72
C THR A 123 -0.14 7.17 -7.17
N LEU A 124 -0.35 8.14 -8.07
CA LEU A 124 -0.50 7.86 -9.50
C LEU A 124 0.79 7.29 -10.12
N LEU A 125 1.95 7.68 -9.59
CA LEU A 125 3.26 7.22 -10.06
C LEU A 125 3.65 5.83 -9.49
N THR A 126 2.97 5.38 -8.43
CA THR A 126 3.23 4.09 -7.78
C THR A 126 3.15 2.87 -8.71
N PRO A 127 2.13 2.69 -9.58
CA PRO A 127 2.13 1.58 -10.53
C PRO A 127 3.29 1.63 -11.53
N LEU A 128 3.78 2.82 -11.88
CA LEU A 128 4.94 2.95 -12.79
C LEU A 128 6.25 2.61 -12.07
N ALA A 129 6.40 3.05 -10.82
CA ALA A 129 7.54 2.72 -9.98
C ALA A 129 7.64 1.21 -9.67
N ALA A 130 6.51 0.50 -9.64
CA ALA A 130 6.49 -0.95 -9.47
C ALA A 130 7.30 -1.68 -10.56
N HIS A 131 7.26 -1.19 -11.81
CA HIS A 131 8.04 -1.77 -12.90
C HIS A 131 9.54 -1.47 -12.81
N TRP A 132 9.95 -0.38 -12.15
CA TRP A 132 11.34 0.03 -12.03
C TRP A 132 12.08 -0.70 -10.90
N GLY A 133 11.34 -1.29 -9.96
CA GLY A 133 11.86 -2.18 -8.94
C GLY A 133 11.56 -1.74 -7.50
N VAL A 134 11.95 -2.59 -6.56
CA VAL A 134 11.69 -2.45 -5.11
C VAL A 134 12.22 -1.14 -4.55
N ALA A 135 13.44 -0.75 -4.92
CA ALA A 135 14.08 0.44 -4.37
C ALA A 135 13.33 1.72 -4.75
N ALA A 136 12.84 1.81 -5.99
CA ALA A 136 12.03 2.94 -6.46
C ALA A 136 10.70 3.02 -5.69
N LEU A 137 10.06 1.88 -5.42
CA LEU A 137 8.86 1.81 -4.58
C LEU A 137 9.12 2.27 -3.15
N ILE A 138 10.23 1.84 -2.52
CA ILE A 138 10.60 2.29 -1.16
C ILE A 138 10.82 3.79 -1.13
N CYS A 139 11.58 4.35 -2.07
CA CYS A 139 11.80 5.79 -2.16
C CYS A 139 10.47 6.54 -2.34
N LEU A 140 9.60 6.06 -3.22
CA LEU A 140 8.30 6.67 -3.45
C LEU A 140 7.43 6.63 -2.18
N ARG A 141 7.46 5.54 -1.42
CA ARG A 141 6.74 5.44 -0.13
C ARG A 141 7.24 6.40 0.92
N VAL A 142 8.55 6.61 1.00
CA VAL A 142 9.11 7.62 1.90
C VAL A 142 8.64 9.01 1.47
N LEU A 143 8.64 9.32 0.17
CA LEU A 143 8.16 10.58 -0.38
C LEU A 143 6.65 10.81 -0.15
N GLU A 144 5.84 9.75 -0.22
CA GLU A 144 4.41 9.81 0.11
C GLU A 144 4.18 10.08 1.61
N GLY A 145 5.07 9.60 2.48
CA GLY A 145 5.02 9.90 3.91
C GLY A 145 5.38 11.36 4.24
N VAL A 146 6.04 12.07 3.33
CA VAL A 146 6.46 13.47 3.49
C VAL A 146 5.34 14.47 3.13
N GLY A 147 4.37 14.07 2.30
CA GLY A 147 3.27 14.94 1.84
C GLY A 147 2.07 14.97 2.78
#